data_AF-A0A5S3QJ87-F1
#
_entry.id   AF-A0A5S3QJ87-F1
#
_cell.length_a   1.000
_cell.length_b   1.000
_cell.length_c   1.000
_cell.angle_alpha   90.00
_cell.angle_beta   90.00
_cell.angle_gamma   90.00
#
_symmetry.space_group_name_H-M   'P 1'
#
loop_
_entity.id
_entity.type
_entity.pdbx_description
1 polymer ?
#
loop_
_entity_poly.entity_id
_entity_poly.type
_entity_poly.pdbx_seq_one_letter_code
_entity_poly.pdbx_strand_id
1 'polypeptide(L)'
;MEKDAIISFFKSVKELREKGVVRSDKYLGDIGEYICQQKYGIELCQSGRQKGYDGIKGGKKYQIKFHNSAKRTNEYFGDPDEYDLVLLVVGPSSLLRNDQHYNKFHIYEINSEYVKENFRQKSGYCCGKEKLSKMDYDVIAL
;
A
#
# COMPACT_ATOMS: atom_id res chain seq x y z
N MET A 1 -11.83 -14.10 -12.60
CA MET A 1 -13.00 -13.91 -11.70
C MET A 1 -12.70 -12.89 -10.61
N GLU A 2 -11.87 -13.19 -9.60
CA GLU A 2 -11.58 -12.23 -8.51
C GLU A 2 -10.87 -10.97 -9.01
N LYS A 3 -9.85 -11.17 -9.84
CA LYS A 3 -9.10 -10.13 -10.57
C LYS A 3 -10.02 -9.16 -11.34
N ASP A 4 -10.89 -9.70 -12.19
CA ASP A 4 -11.83 -8.90 -13.01
C ASP A 4 -12.86 -8.16 -12.16
N ALA A 5 -13.27 -8.75 -11.03
CA ALA A 5 -14.15 -8.11 -10.06
C ALA A 5 -13.46 -6.92 -9.38
N ILE A 6 -12.18 -7.03 -9.02
CA ILE A 6 -11.40 -5.92 -8.46
C ILE A 6 -11.25 -4.78 -9.48
N ILE A 7 -10.94 -5.08 -10.74
CA ILE A 7 -10.89 -4.05 -11.80
C ILE A 7 -12.25 -3.36 -11.93
N SER A 8 -13.33 -4.14 -12.00
CA SER A 8 -14.69 -3.59 -12.15
C SER A 8 -15.09 -2.73 -10.95
N PHE A 9 -14.74 -3.17 -9.75
CA PHE A 9 -14.93 -2.41 -8.52
C PHE A 9 -14.19 -1.06 -8.56
N PHE A 10 -12.92 -1.04 -8.98
CA PHE A 10 -12.18 0.23 -9.11
C PHE A 10 -12.80 1.18 -10.14
N LYS A 11 -13.35 0.66 -11.25
CA LYS A 11 -14.10 1.47 -12.22
C LYS A 11 -15.34 2.08 -11.57
N SER A 12 -16.15 1.28 -10.88
CA SER A 12 -17.34 1.77 -10.17
C SER A 12 -17.00 2.79 -9.09
N VAL A 13 -15.94 2.57 -8.33
CA VAL A 13 -15.48 3.52 -7.31
C VAL A 13 -15.05 4.85 -7.94
N LYS A 14 -14.36 4.82 -9.09
CA LYS A 14 -13.99 6.03 -9.82
C LYS A 14 -15.24 6.84 -10.20
N GLU A 15 -16.22 6.20 -10.82
CA GLU A 15 -17.48 6.85 -11.21
C GLU A 15 -18.23 7.42 -10.00
N LEU A 16 -18.29 6.68 -8.88
CA LEU A 16 -18.94 7.14 -7.66
C LEU A 16 -18.20 8.30 -6.99
N ARG A 17 -16.87 8.41 -7.14
CA ARG A 17 -16.07 9.55 -6.66
C ARG A 17 -16.34 10.81 -7.48
N GLU A 18 -16.41 10.69 -8.80
CA GLU A 18 -16.74 11.80 -9.70
C GLU A 18 -18.13 12.37 -9.38
N LYS A 19 -19.06 11.51 -8.94
CA LYS A 19 -20.40 11.90 -8.46
C LYS A 19 -20.45 12.31 -6.98
N GLY A 20 -19.33 12.32 -6.26
CA GLY A 20 -19.24 12.72 -4.85
C GLY A 20 -19.84 11.74 -3.84
N VAL A 21 -20.23 10.53 -4.26
CA VAL A 21 -20.86 9.51 -3.41
C VAL A 21 -19.83 8.81 -2.51
N VAL A 22 -18.75 8.29 -3.11
CA VAL A 22 -17.64 7.69 -2.36
C VAL A 22 -16.63 8.77 -1.99
N ARG A 23 -16.36 8.90 -0.69
CA ARG A 23 -15.50 9.96 -0.14
C ARG A 23 -14.34 9.44 0.72
N SER A 24 -14.24 8.13 0.94
CA SER A 24 -13.21 7.52 1.80
C SER A 24 -12.50 6.35 1.12
N ASP A 25 -11.26 6.12 1.52
CA ASP A 25 -10.35 5.10 0.97
C ASP A 25 -10.29 3.80 1.81
N LYS A 26 -11.24 3.55 2.74
CA LYS A 26 -11.16 2.42 3.69
C LYS A 26 -10.95 1.06 3.02
N TYR A 27 -11.63 0.81 1.90
CA TYR A 27 -11.54 -0.43 1.12
C TYR A 27 -10.13 -0.68 0.54
N LEU A 28 -9.26 0.33 0.45
CA LEU A 28 -7.90 0.16 -0.07
C LEU A 28 -7.03 -0.69 0.86
N GLY A 29 -7.31 -0.67 2.17
CA GLY A 29 -6.62 -1.53 3.15
C GLY A 29 -6.83 -3.01 2.82
N ASP A 30 -8.10 -3.44 2.78
CA ASP A 30 -8.49 -4.82 2.47
C ASP A 30 -7.93 -5.29 1.12
N ILE A 31 -7.95 -4.43 0.09
CA ILE A 31 -7.40 -4.77 -1.23
C ILE A 31 -5.87 -4.91 -1.17
N GLY A 32 -5.19 -4.03 -0.44
CA GLY A 32 -3.73 -4.12 -0.25
C GLY A 32 -3.33 -5.41 0.45
N GLU A 33 -4.02 -5.73 1.54
CA GLU A 33 -3.81 -6.96 2.30
C GLU A 33 -4.03 -8.20 1.44
N TYR A 34 -5.13 -8.26 0.69
CA TYR A 34 -5.39 -9.36 -0.24
C TYR A 34 -4.30 -9.51 -1.32
N ILE A 35 -3.89 -8.40 -1.97
CA ILE A 35 -2.84 -8.44 -2.99
C ILE A 35 -1.52 -8.99 -2.40
N CYS A 36 -1.13 -8.48 -1.24
CA CYS A 36 0.12 -8.89 -0.59
C CYS A 36 0.05 -10.33 -0.07
N GLN A 37 -1.08 -10.78 0.47
CA GLN A 37 -1.31 -12.18 0.82
C GLN A 37 -1.12 -13.09 -0.39
N GLN A 38 -1.78 -12.79 -1.52
CA GLN A 38 -1.69 -13.62 -2.72
C GLN A 38 -0.28 -13.62 -3.33
N LYS A 39 0.38 -12.46 -3.38
CA LYS A 39 1.71 -12.32 -4.00
C LYS A 39 2.82 -12.91 -3.15
N TYR A 40 2.83 -12.59 -1.86
CA TYR A 40 3.94 -12.90 -0.97
C TYR A 40 3.63 -14.10 -0.06
N GLY A 41 2.41 -14.62 -0.01
CA GLY A 41 2.06 -15.71 0.90
C GLY A 41 2.11 -15.27 2.37
N ILE A 42 1.68 -14.04 2.65
CA ILE A 42 1.62 -13.49 4.01
C ILE A 42 0.38 -14.03 4.70
N GLU A 43 0.54 -14.52 5.92
CA GLU A 43 -0.59 -14.92 6.78
C GLU A 43 -1.12 -13.66 7.47
N LEU A 44 -2.30 -13.19 7.03
CA LEU A 44 -2.93 -11.99 7.59
C LEU A 44 -3.44 -12.23 9.01
N CYS A 45 -3.36 -11.20 9.83
CA CYS A 45 -3.83 -11.24 11.21
C CYS A 45 -5.36 -11.26 11.27
N GLN A 46 -5.94 -12.18 12.04
CA GLN A 46 -7.40 -12.40 12.07
C GLN A 46 -8.22 -11.22 12.61
N SER A 47 -7.59 -10.28 13.31
CA SER A 47 -8.24 -9.05 13.75
C SER A 47 -7.37 -7.87 13.35
N GLY A 48 -7.93 -6.90 12.63
CA GLY A 48 -7.32 -5.58 12.37
C GLY A 48 -7.13 -4.71 13.63
N ARG A 49 -7.03 -5.35 14.80
CA ARG A 49 -6.73 -4.79 16.12
C ARG A 49 -5.37 -5.26 16.67
N GLN A 50 -4.66 -6.15 15.97
CA GLN A 50 -3.26 -6.39 16.31
C GLN A 50 -2.49 -5.09 16.06
N LYS A 51 -1.78 -4.64 17.08
CA LYS A 51 -1.14 -3.34 17.05
C LYS A 51 0.13 -3.44 16.19
N GLY A 52 0.16 -2.68 15.11
CA GLY A 52 1.39 -2.28 14.40
C GLY A 52 1.90 -3.17 13.26
N TYR A 53 1.26 -4.30 12.94
CA TYR A 53 1.51 -5.07 11.71
C TYR A 53 0.24 -5.80 11.25
N ASP A 54 0.18 -6.15 9.96
CA ASP A 54 -1.02 -6.71 9.33
C ASP A 54 -0.89 -8.21 9.02
N GLY A 55 0.34 -8.75 8.97
CA GLY A 55 0.56 -10.18 8.74
C GLY A 55 1.96 -10.67 9.07
N ILE A 56 2.15 -11.99 9.01
CA ILE A 56 3.42 -12.66 9.31
C ILE A 56 3.80 -13.59 8.15
N LYS A 57 5.10 -13.65 7.84
CA LYS A 57 5.68 -14.67 6.95
C LYS A 57 7.09 -15.02 7.39
N GLY A 58 7.37 -16.31 7.58
CA GLY A 58 8.71 -16.78 7.93
C GLY A 58 9.27 -16.14 9.20
N GLY A 59 8.41 -15.90 10.20
CA GLY A 59 8.78 -15.25 11.46
C GLY A 59 8.94 -13.73 11.40
N LYS A 60 8.79 -13.10 10.22
CA LYS A 60 8.85 -11.65 10.05
C LYS A 60 7.46 -11.04 10.02
N LYS A 61 7.31 -9.88 10.67
CA LYS A 61 6.09 -9.06 10.70
C LYS A 61 6.05 -8.09 9.54
N TYR A 62 4.92 -8.04 8.84
CA TYR A 62 4.68 -7.18 7.70
C TYR A 62 3.57 -6.18 8.01
N GLN A 63 3.86 -4.89 7.87
CA GLN A 63 2.86 -3.85 7.74
C GLN A 63 2.56 -3.65 6.25
N ILE A 64 1.30 -3.47 5.90
CA ILE A 64 0.82 -3.22 4.55
C ILE A 64 0.22 -1.82 4.51
N LYS A 65 0.60 -1.04 3.50
CA LYS A 65 0.08 0.30 3.25
C LYS A 65 -0.36 0.41 1.81
N PHE A 66 -1.46 1.12 1.57
CA PHE A 66 -1.98 1.35 0.23
C PHE A 66 -2.07 2.84 -0.07
N HIS A 67 -1.41 3.27 -1.15
CA HIS A 67 -1.53 4.63 -1.67
C HIS A 67 -2.12 4.62 -3.09
N ASN A 68 -3.31 5.20 -3.26
CA ASN A 68 -3.95 5.42 -4.57
C ASN A 68 -4.40 6.87 -4.80
N SER A 69 -3.91 7.81 -3.99
CA SER A 69 -4.41 9.18 -4.02
C SER A 69 -3.78 9.99 -5.15
N ALA A 70 -4.63 10.67 -5.93
CA ALA A 70 -4.22 11.66 -6.92
C ALA A 70 -3.94 13.06 -6.31
N LYS A 71 -4.02 13.19 -4.98
CA LYS A 71 -3.83 14.47 -4.26
C LYS A 71 -2.77 14.38 -3.16
N ARG A 72 -2.74 13.27 -2.43
CA ARG A 72 -1.75 13.06 -1.36
C ARG A 72 -0.40 12.71 -1.98
N THR A 73 0.66 13.33 -1.45
CA THR A 73 2.03 13.24 -1.98
C THR A 73 2.97 12.41 -1.12
N ASN A 74 2.45 11.78 -0.06
CA ASN A 74 3.19 10.91 0.85
C ASN A 74 2.32 9.77 1.39
N GLU A 75 2.96 8.75 1.92
CA GLU A 75 2.33 7.71 2.74
C GLU A 75 2.99 7.64 4.11
N TYR A 76 2.18 7.45 5.16
CA TYR A 76 2.66 7.26 6.52
C TYR A 76 2.81 5.78 6.83
N PHE A 77 3.99 5.37 7.27
CA PHE A 77 4.31 3.96 7.48
C PHE A 77 3.97 3.43 8.87
N GLY A 78 3.55 4.30 9.80
CA GLY A 78 3.29 3.88 11.18
C GLY A 78 4.55 3.91 12.03
N ASP A 79 4.61 3.01 13.00
CA ASP A 79 5.75 2.84 13.90
C ASP A 79 6.64 1.68 13.44
N PRO A 80 7.86 1.95 12.93
CA PRO A 80 8.78 0.91 12.45
C PRO A 80 9.36 0.04 13.57
N ASP A 81 9.06 0.29 14.85
CA ASP A 81 9.39 -0.64 15.93
C ASP A 81 8.39 -1.81 16.04
N GLU A 82 7.23 -1.72 15.39
CA GLU A 82 6.16 -2.73 15.49
C GLU A 82 6.20 -3.78 14.35
N TYR A 83 6.98 -3.55 13.30
CA TYR A 83 7.11 -4.42 12.13
C TYR A 83 8.55 -4.58 11.65
N ASP A 84 8.83 -5.67 10.92
CA ASP A 84 10.15 -5.91 10.31
C ASP A 84 10.21 -5.34 8.88
N LEU A 85 9.10 -5.42 8.15
CA LEU A 85 8.96 -4.90 6.80
C LEU A 85 7.65 -4.14 6.62
N VAL A 86 7.68 -3.13 5.76
CA VAL A 86 6.47 -2.50 5.21
C VAL A 86 6.37 -2.78 3.72
N LEU A 87 5.20 -3.23 3.28
CA LEU A 87 4.80 -3.33 1.87
C LEU A 87 3.94 -2.12 1.51
N LEU A 88 4.48 -1.23 0.67
CA LEU A 88 3.71 -0.12 0.12
C LEU A 88 3.15 -0.52 -1.25
N VAL A 89 1.84 -0.72 -1.32
CA VAL A 89 1.09 -0.92 -2.56
C VAL A 89 0.72 0.44 -3.14
N VAL A 90 1.25 0.74 -4.32
CA VAL A 90 0.99 1.97 -5.07
C VAL A 90 0.06 1.67 -6.23
N GLY A 91 -1.15 2.21 -6.16
CA GLY A 91 -2.16 2.06 -7.20
C GLY A 91 -2.01 3.04 -8.37
N PRO A 92 -2.78 2.83 -9.46
CA PRO A 92 -2.63 3.58 -10.71
C PRO A 92 -2.97 5.06 -10.60
N SER A 93 -3.79 5.46 -9.63
CA SER A 93 -4.15 6.86 -9.40
C SER A 93 -3.19 7.57 -8.44
N SER A 94 -2.18 6.89 -7.92
CA SER A 94 -1.23 7.43 -6.96
C SER A 94 -0.27 8.44 -7.57
N LEU A 95 -0.11 9.60 -6.91
CA LEU A 95 0.97 10.54 -7.21
C LEU A 95 2.36 10.00 -6.89
N LEU A 96 2.48 8.99 -6.01
CA LEU A 96 3.77 8.37 -5.66
C LEU A 96 4.36 7.51 -6.78
N ARG A 97 3.59 7.24 -7.84
CA ARG A 97 3.99 6.36 -8.94
C ARG A 97 4.96 7.03 -9.91
N ASN A 98 5.86 6.23 -10.49
CA ASN A 98 6.86 6.68 -11.46
C ASN A 98 6.44 6.53 -12.93
N ASP A 99 5.46 5.69 -13.24
CA ASP A 99 4.92 5.51 -14.59
C ASP A 99 3.43 5.89 -14.69
N GLN A 100 2.86 5.82 -15.90
CA GLN A 100 1.47 6.20 -16.21
C GLN A 100 0.59 4.99 -16.63
N HIS A 101 1.05 3.74 -16.52
CA HIS A 101 0.24 2.56 -16.86
C HIS A 101 -0.90 2.29 -15.87
N TYR A 102 -2.15 2.35 -16.34
CA TYR A 102 -3.35 2.35 -15.49
C TYR A 102 -3.76 1.00 -14.88
N ASN A 103 -3.16 -0.11 -15.33
CA ASN A 103 -3.60 -1.47 -14.94
C ASN A 103 -2.58 -2.22 -14.07
N LYS A 104 -1.65 -1.50 -13.44
CA LYS A 104 -0.55 -2.10 -12.68
C LYS A 104 -0.46 -1.47 -11.30
N PHE A 105 -0.12 -2.29 -10.32
CA PHE A 105 0.23 -1.90 -8.97
C PHE A 105 1.73 -2.06 -8.79
N HIS A 106 2.37 -1.10 -8.14
CA HIS A 106 3.76 -1.23 -7.73
C HIS A 106 3.78 -1.62 -6.25
N ILE A 107 4.62 -2.59 -5.89
CA ILE A 107 4.81 -2.96 -4.49
C ILE A 107 6.26 -2.75 -4.13
N TYR A 108 6.47 -1.89 -3.14
CA TYR A 108 7.77 -1.62 -2.55
C TYR A 108 7.85 -2.38 -1.23
N GLU A 109 8.86 -3.25 -1.10
CA GLU A 109 9.20 -3.92 0.15
C GLU A 109 10.34 -3.17 0.83
N ILE A 110 10.12 -2.72 2.06
CA ILE A 110 11.06 -1.83 2.75
C ILE A 110 11.29 -2.33 4.17
N ASN A 111 12.56 -2.51 4.53
CA ASN A 111 12.97 -2.90 5.88
C ASN A 111 12.74 -1.76 6.88
N SER A 112 12.32 -2.09 8.10
CA SER A 112 12.05 -1.12 9.16
C SER A 112 13.25 -0.26 9.56
N GLU A 113 14.47 -0.80 9.56
CA GLU A 113 15.68 -0.02 9.82
C GLU A 113 15.92 1.03 8.72
N TYR A 114 15.72 0.65 7.46
CA TYR A 114 15.79 1.60 6.35
C TYR A 114 14.72 2.70 6.49
N VAL A 115 13.51 2.35 6.93
CA VAL A 115 12.44 3.33 7.23
C VAL A 115 12.89 4.31 8.30
N LYS A 116 13.50 3.81 9.39
CA LYS A 116 13.98 4.63 10.51
C LYS A 116 15.03 5.64 10.07
N GLU A 117 15.97 5.19 9.24
CA GLU A 117 17.08 6.00 8.74
C GLU A 117 16.67 7.03 7.68
N ASN A 118 15.75 6.66 6.78
CA ASN A 118 15.53 7.42 5.54
C ASN A 118 14.21 8.18 5.46
N PHE A 119 13.21 7.82 6.29
CA PHE A 119 11.84 8.38 6.20
C PHE A 119 11.38 9.12 7.45
N ARG A 120 12.28 9.37 8.40
CA ARG A 120 11.96 10.11 9.62
C ARG A 120 11.64 11.57 9.33
N GLN A 121 10.47 12.01 9.76
CA GLN A 121 10.01 13.39 9.74
C GLN A 121 9.45 13.80 11.11
N LYS A 122 9.13 15.09 11.28
CA LYS A 122 8.53 15.61 12.53
C LYS A 122 7.22 14.90 12.90
N SER A 123 6.46 14.44 11.90
CA SER A 123 5.17 13.77 12.07
C SER A 123 5.26 12.23 12.14
N GLY A 124 6.47 11.67 12.24
CA GLY A 124 6.71 10.22 12.18
C GLY A 124 7.40 9.79 10.88
N TYR A 125 7.13 8.58 10.42
CA TYR A 125 7.83 7.99 9.27
C TYR A 125 6.98 8.06 8.00
N CYS A 126 7.37 8.94 7.07
CA CYS A 126 6.61 9.21 5.84
C CYS A 126 7.50 9.09 4.60
N CYS A 127 7.01 8.38 3.58
CA CYS A 127 7.67 8.24 2.29
C CYS A 127 6.95 9.07 1.21
N GLY A 128 7.73 9.84 0.46
CA GLY A 128 7.25 10.62 -0.69
C GLY A 128 7.87 10.14 -2.00
N LYS A 129 7.35 10.67 -3.12
CA LYS A 129 7.71 10.23 -4.47
C LYS A 129 9.22 10.22 -4.74
N GLU A 130 9.94 11.27 -4.35
CA GLU A 130 11.36 11.43 -4.67
C GLU A 130 12.25 10.32 -4.08
N LYS A 131 11.88 9.79 -2.91
CA LYS A 131 12.58 8.67 -2.31
C LYS A 131 12.17 7.36 -2.97
N LEU A 132 10.86 7.19 -3.16
CA LEU A 132 10.28 6.00 -3.77
C LEU A 132 10.76 5.79 -5.22
N SER A 133 11.07 6.88 -5.94
CA SER A 133 11.59 6.83 -7.31
C SER A 133 13.01 6.29 -7.44
N LYS A 134 13.71 6.10 -6.32
CA LYS A 134 15.08 5.55 -6.27
C LYS A 134 15.09 4.09 -5.81
N MET A 135 13.91 3.50 -5.59
CA MET A 135 13.75 2.15 -5.06
C MET A 135 13.20 1.21 -6.13
N ASP A 136 13.62 -0.05 -6.07
CA ASP A 136 13.04 -1.12 -6.87
C ASP A 136 11.64 -1.48 -6.35
N TYR A 137 10.81 -2.01 -7.25
CA TYR A 137 9.45 -2.44 -6.94
C TYR A 137 9.03 -3.62 -7.79
N ASP A 138 8.17 -4.45 -7.20
CA ASP A 138 7.43 -5.46 -7.95
C ASP A 138 6.27 -4.83 -8.70
N VAL A 139 5.95 -5.40 -9.86
CA VAL A 139 4.80 -4.99 -10.68
C VAL A 139 3.76 -6.09 -10.66
N ILE A 140 2.53 -5.75 -10.28
CA ILE A 140 1.39 -6.66 -10.33
C ILE A 140 0.33 -6.10 -11.29
N ALA A 141 -0.02 -6.91 -12.29
CA ALA A 141 -1.20 -6.66 -13.11
C ALA A 141 -2.40 -7.39 -12.49
N LEU A 142 -3.28 -6.62 -11.83
CA LEU A 142 -4.65 -7.06 -11.59
C LEU A 142 -5.49 -6.93 -12.85
#